data_AF-A0A7X9JNH6-F1
#
_entry.id   AF-A0A7X9JNH6-F1
#
_cell.length_a   1.000
_cell.length_b   1.000
_cell.length_c   1.000
_cell.angle_alpha   90.00
_cell.angle_beta   90.00
_cell.angle_gamma   90.00
#
_symmetry.space_group_name_H-M   'P 1'
#
loop_
_entity.id
_entity.type
_entity.pdbx_description
1 polymer ?
#
loop_
_entity_poly.entity_id
_entity_poly.type
_entity_poly.pdbx_seq_one_letter_code
_entity_poly.pdbx_strand_id
1 'polypeptide(L)'
;MLFGLIGKPISHSKSAELFEAKFKKIHQYRLFELEQLNEIHKLIKNHPDLSGLNVTIPYKKEIFDYLNEVEAAAAEIGAVNTIII
;
A
#
# COMPACT_ATOMS: atom_id res chain seq x y z
N MET A 1 11.01 -1.94 9.85
CA MET A 1 9.83 -2.26 9.04
C MET A 1 9.74 -1.25 7.92
N LEU A 2 9.43 -1.74 6.73
CA LEU A 2 9.17 -0.94 5.56
C LEU A 2 7.66 -0.86 5.36
N PHE A 3 7.17 0.34 5.06
CA PHE A 3 5.80 0.58 4.65
C PHE A 3 5.81 1.31 3.30
N GLY A 4 4.65 1.40 2.67
CA GLY A 4 4.58 2.23 1.47
C GLY A 4 3.18 2.50 0.95
N LEU A 5 3.13 3.21 -0.16
CA LEU A 5 1.91 3.51 -0.92
C LEU A 5 1.99 2.87 -2.30
N ILE A 6 0.96 2.12 -2.70
CA ILE A 6 0.75 1.67 -4.09
C ILE A 6 -0.38 2.47 -4.75
N GLY A 7 -0.24 2.71 -6.05
CA GLY A 7 -1.19 3.47 -6.87
C GLY A 7 -0.54 3.97 -8.16
N LYS A 8 -1.31 4.70 -8.97
CA LYS A 8 -0.80 5.37 -10.18
C LYS A 8 -1.69 6.53 -10.66
N PRO A 9 -1.14 7.72 -10.94
CA PRO A 9 0.19 8.19 -10.57
C PRO A 9 0.26 8.55 -9.07
N ILE A 10 1.41 8.36 -8.44
CA ILE A 10 1.60 8.66 -7.00
C ILE A 10 2.84 9.49 -6.68
N SER A 11 3.61 9.92 -7.68
CA SER A 11 4.81 10.77 -7.50
C SER A 11 4.57 12.04 -6.68
N HIS A 12 3.37 12.63 -6.76
CA HIS A 12 2.99 13.84 -6.01
C HIS A 12 2.38 13.55 -4.62
N SER A 13 2.35 12.29 -4.18
CA SER A 13 1.77 11.92 -2.90
C SER A 13 2.59 12.47 -1.73
N LYS A 14 1.92 13.18 -0.83
CA LYS A 14 2.50 13.66 0.44
C LYS A 14 2.61 12.58 1.51
N SER A 15 2.17 11.35 1.21
CA SER A 15 2.15 10.26 2.20
C SER A 15 3.55 9.91 2.67
N ALA A 16 4.53 9.87 1.77
CA ALA A 16 5.92 9.57 2.15
C ALA A 16 6.46 10.59 3.17
N GLU A 17 6.35 11.89 2.90
CA GLU A 17 6.76 12.95 3.82
C GLU A 17 6.03 12.85 5.16
N LEU A 18 4.71 12.66 5.13
CA LEU A 18 3.87 12.56 6.32
C LEU A 18 4.29 11.39 7.22
N PHE A 19 4.48 10.20 6.64
CA PHE A 19 4.78 8.99 7.42
C PHE A 19 6.24 8.93 7.86
N GLU A 20 7.19 9.40 7.05
CA GLU A 20 8.59 9.56 7.48
C GLU A 20 8.68 10.48 8.72
N ALA A 21 7.93 11.59 8.73
CA ALA A 21 7.85 12.47 9.90
C ALA A 21 7.23 11.78 11.12
N LYS A 22 6.14 11.01 10.94
CA LYS A 22 5.48 10.27 12.03
C LYS A 22 6.32 9.13 12.59
N PHE A 23 7.05 8.42 11.73
CA PHE A 23 7.86 7.27 12.13
C PHE A 23 9.15 7.65 12.84
N LYS A 24 9.56 8.93 12.82
CA LYS A 24 10.75 9.42 13.54
C LYS A 24 11.99 8.58 13.29
N LYS A 25 12.19 8.12 12.04
CA LYS A 25 13.29 7.24 11.59
C LYS A 25 13.29 5.82 12.17
N ILE A 26 12.23 5.38 12.85
CA ILE A 26 12.09 4.00 13.35
C ILE A 26 11.68 3.05 12.21
N HIS A 27 10.87 3.56 11.28
CA HIS A 27 10.39 2.83 10.11
C HIS A 27 10.54 3.69 8.86
N GLN A 28 10.55 3.03 7.70
CA GLN A 28 10.64 3.69 6.39
C GLN A 28 9.29 3.67 5.70
N TYR A 29 8.99 4.69 4.92
CA TYR A 29 7.81 4.78 4.07
C TYR A 29 8.19 5.16 2.64
N ARG A 30 7.84 4.32 1.66
CA ARG A 30 8.19 4.55 0.24
C ARG A 30 6.97 4.61 -0.67
N LEU A 31 7.13 5.25 -1.82
CA LEU A 31 6.14 5.22 -2.89
C LEU A 31 6.50 4.09 -3.86
N PHE A 32 5.55 3.21 -4.12
CA PHE A 32 5.67 2.09 -5.04
C PHE A 32 4.63 2.26 -6.14
N GLU A 33 4.97 3.03 -7.16
CA GLU A 33 4.10 3.19 -8.31
C GLU A 33 4.06 1.87 -9.07
N LEU A 34 2.84 1.35 -9.28
CA LEU A 34 2.62 0.12 -10.03
C LEU A 34 1.96 0.52 -11.34
N GLU A 35 2.42 -0.06 -12.44
CA GLU A 35 1.76 0.06 -13.74
C GLU A 35 0.52 -0.82 -13.78
N GLN A 36 0.61 -2.01 -13.19
CA GLN A 36 -0.45 -2.99 -13.06
C GLN A 36 -0.48 -3.57 -11.64
N LEU A 37 -1.68 -3.85 -11.13
CA LEU A 37 -1.82 -4.32 -9.75
C LEU A 37 -1.16 -5.68 -9.49
N ASN A 38 -1.09 -6.55 -10.49
CA ASN A 38 -0.43 -7.86 -10.39
C ASN A 38 1.07 -7.77 -10.06
N GLU A 39 1.70 -6.61 -10.23
CA GLU A 39 3.08 -6.35 -9.83
C GLU A 39 3.27 -6.37 -8.30
N ILE A 40 2.18 -6.30 -7.52
CA ILE A 40 2.21 -6.34 -6.05
C ILE A 40 2.92 -7.60 -5.51
N HIS A 41 2.76 -8.76 -6.17
CA HIS A 41 3.45 -9.98 -5.73
C HIS A 41 4.97 -9.86 -5.86
N LYS A 42 5.44 -9.24 -6.95
CA LYS A 42 6.86 -8.98 -7.17
C LYS A 42 7.38 -7.95 -6.17
N LEU A 43 6.58 -6.92 -5.87
CA LEU A 43 6.91 -5.92 -4.85
C LEU A 43 7.12 -6.59 -3.49
N ILE A 44 6.14 -7.36 -3.00
CA ILE A 44 6.23 -8.03 -1.69
C ILE A 44 7.43 -8.99 -1.66
N LYS A 45 7.65 -9.78 -2.71
CA LYS A 45 8.79 -10.71 -2.81
C LYS A 45 10.15 -10.00 -2.76
N ASN A 46 10.27 -8.83 -3.36
CA ASN A 46 11.53 -8.08 -3.41
C ASN A 46 11.81 -7.29 -2.12
N HIS A 47 10.81 -7.12 -1.27
CA HIS A 47 10.90 -6.35 -0.03
C HIS A 47 10.45 -7.21 1.16
N PRO A 48 11.29 -8.15 1.64
CA PRO A 48 10.93 -9.06 2.73
C PRO A 48 10.70 -8.35 4.07
N ASP A 49 11.08 -7.09 4.21
CA ASP A 49 10.82 -6.24 5.37
C ASP A 49 9.56 -5.36 5.23
N LEU A 50 8.82 -5.48 4.12
CA LEU A 50 7.55 -4.77 3.88
C LEU A 50 6.46 -5.33 4.79
N SER A 51 5.98 -4.50 5.72
CA SER A 51 5.03 -4.89 6.76
C SER A 51 3.62 -4.31 6.54
N GLY A 52 3.45 -3.44 5.54
CA GLY A 52 2.15 -2.90 5.21
C GLY A 52 2.18 -1.89 4.08
N LEU A 53 1.03 -1.73 3.44
CA LEU A 53 0.83 -0.86 2.30
C LEU A 53 -0.44 -0.03 2.46
N ASN A 54 -0.36 1.26 2.15
CA ASN A 54 -1.53 2.00 1.74
C ASN A 54 -1.80 1.78 0.25
N VAL A 55 -3.07 1.83 -0.12
CA VAL A 55 -3.57 1.67 -1.49
C VAL A 55 -4.31 2.92 -1.90
N THR A 56 -3.98 3.49 -3.07
CA THR A 56 -4.70 4.62 -3.66
C THR A 56 -5.20 4.31 -5.07
N ILE A 57 -5.80 5.31 -5.70
CA ILE A 57 -6.32 5.22 -7.08
C ILE A 57 -5.23 4.68 -8.03
N PRO A 58 -5.59 3.81 -8.98
CA PRO A 58 -6.94 3.25 -9.21
C PRO A 58 -7.27 1.99 -8.40
N TYR A 59 -6.30 1.45 -7.64
CA TYR A 59 -6.33 0.07 -7.17
C TYR A 59 -7.18 -0.22 -5.92
N LYS A 60 -7.79 0.78 -5.30
CA LYS A 60 -8.57 0.58 -4.06
C LYS A 60 -9.69 -0.46 -4.17
N LYS A 61 -10.23 -0.69 -5.36
CA LYS A 61 -11.28 -1.69 -5.62
C LYS A 61 -10.74 -2.99 -6.17
N GLU A 62 -9.74 -2.92 -7.05
CA GLU A 62 -9.15 -4.11 -7.69
C GLU A 62 -8.32 -4.95 -6.71
N ILE A 63 -7.86 -4.35 -5.61
CA ILE A 63 -7.03 -5.05 -4.61
C ILE A 63 -7.75 -6.18 -3.87
N PHE A 64 -9.08 -6.22 -3.85
CA PHE A 64 -9.83 -7.28 -3.17
C PHE A 64 -9.44 -8.69 -3.64
N ASP A 65 -9.16 -8.86 -4.93
CA ASP A 65 -8.79 -10.16 -5.52
C ASP A 65 -7.41 -10.67 -5.06
N TYR A 66 -6.64 -9.83 -4.36
CA TYR A 66 -5.29 -10.12 -3.89
C TYR A 66 -5.19 -10.30 -2.37
N LEU A 67 -6.30 -10.15 -1.64
CA LEU A 67 -6.33 -10.21 -0.17
C LEU A 67 -6.75 -11.59 0.33
N ASN A 68 -6.08 -12.06 1.38
CA ASN A 68 -6.48 -13.29 2.07
C ASN A 68 -7.74 -13.09 2.91
N GLU A 69 -7.83 -11.94 3.58
CA GLU A 69 -8.93 -11.56 4.47
C GLU A 69 -9.24 -10.07 4.27
N VAL A 70 -10.50 -9.70 4.49
CA VAL A 70 -10.96 -8.31 4.38
C VAL A 70 -11.87 -7.97 5.56
N GLU A 71 -11.57 -6.85 6.23
CA GLU A 71 -12.43 -6.34 7.30
C GLU A 71 -13.82 -5.96 6.79
N ALA A 72 -14.85 -6.20 7.62
CA ALA A 72 -16.24 -5.95 7.25
C ALA A 72 -16.48 -4.50 6.77
N ALA A 73 -15.85 -3.52 7.41
CA ALA A 73 -15.96 -2.11 7.01
C ALA A 73 -15.40 -1.87 5.59
N ALA A 74 -14.27 -2.48 5.23
CA ALA A 74 -13.70 -2.34 3.89
C ALA A 74 -14.59 -3.03 2.84
N ALA A 75 -15.14 -4.21 3.17
CA ALA A 75 -16.09 -4.92 2.31
C ALA A 75 -17.38 -4.12 2.07
N GLU A 76 -17.93 -3.49 3.11
CA GLU A 76 -19.12 -2.64 3.01
C GLU A 76 -18.87 -1.37 2.17
N ILE A 77 -17.73 -0.72 2.38
CA ILE A 77 -17.34 0.47 1.60
C ILE A 77 -17.01 0.10 0.14
N GLY A 78 -16.61 -1.14 -0.12
CA GLY A 78 -16.16 -1.60 -1.44
C GLY A 78 -14.83 -1.00 -1.86
N ALA A 79 -13.97 -0.64 -0.90
CA ALA A 79 -12.64 -0.09 -1.15
C ALA A 79 -11.69 -0.40 0.01
N VAL A 80 -10.46 -0.79 -0.31
CA VAL A 80 -9.37 -1.01 0.65
C VAL A 80 -8.32 0.08 0.46
N ASN A 81 -7.92 0.73 1.56
CA ASN A 81 -6.84 1.72 1.57
C ASN A 81 -5.63 1.25 2.39
N THR A 82 -5.73 0.18 3.17
CA THR A 82 -4.64 -0.31 4.03
C THR A 82 -4.58 -1.83 3.95
N ILE A 83 -3.37 -2.37 3.77
CA ILE A 83 -3.04 -3.79 3.74
C ILE A 83 -1.99 -4.06 4.81
N ILE A 84 -2.16 -5.17 5.52
CA ILE A 84 -1.16 -5.74 6.44
C ILE A 84 -0.53 -6.94 5.71
N ILE A 85 0.79 -7.07 5.76
CA ILE A 85 1.58 -8.11 5.08
C ILE A 85 2.26 -8.99 6.11
#